data_AF-A0A7S3QJ00-F1
#
_entry.id   AF-A0A7S3QJ00-F1
#
_cell.length_a   1.000
_cell.length_b   1.000
_cell.length_c   1.000
_cell.angle_alpha   90.00
_cell.angle_beta   90.00
_cell.angle_gamma   90.00
#
_symmetry.space_group_name_H-M   'P 1'
#
loop_
_entity.id
_entity.type
_entity.pdbx_description
1 polymer ?
#
loop_
_entity_poly.entity_id
_entity_poly.type
_entity_poly.pdbx_seq_one_letter_code
_entity_poly.pdbx_strand_id
1 'polypeptide(L)'
;KKVYVWICCLCNNQHRVVEMKKRKEDIPFEEFHKVFHGRVTGIRHVLAMMSPWTKPEYLTRVWCIFELFTASMMEDCKITIEMPEREREDFLEGLDEDALKHADKLFSVLSSTDVEKAEASVLSDRENILNIVKNETGGYGQFNVAINGLIRTWVLQLIKDAARSRLDDVVDGEYDEDCAIFHQCVGILFQRLGELESAMEMYQVELKMKVKKFGSDDLDMLYPLGNIALVLK
;
A
#
# COMPACT_ATOMS: atom_id res chain seq x y z
N LYS A 1 -12.11 -13.63 21.96
CA LYS A 1 -12.15 -12.14 22.03
C LYS A 1 -13.27 -11.64 21.12
N LYS A 2 -13.96 -10.55 21.47
CA LYS A 2 -14.94 -9.89 20.58
C LYS A 2 -14.24 -8.72 19.86
N VAL A 3 -14.51 -8.56 18.57
CA VAL A 3 -14.02 -7.45 17.73
C VAL A 3 -15.24 -6.64 17.29
N TYR A 4 -15.16 -5.32 17.41
CA TYR A 4 -16.21 -4.40 16.95
C TYR A 4 -15.65 -3.58 15.80
N VAL A 5 -16.39 -3.49 14.71
CA VAL A 5 -15.99 -2.77 13.50
C VAL A 5 -16.98 -1.65 13.26
N TRP A 6 -16.46 -0.46 12.97
CA TRP A 6 -17.28 0.65 12.49
C TRP A 6 -17.11 0.76 10.98
N ILE A 7 -18.22 0.71 10.26
CA ILE A 7 -18.24 0.90 8.81
C ILE A 7 -19.24 2.00 8.52
N CYS A 8 -18.81 3.06 7.84
CA CYS A 8 -19.62 4.27 7.65
C CYS A 8 -21.02 3.98 7.07
N CYS A 9 -21.12 3.05 6.11
CA CYS A 9 -22.39 2.66 5.48
C CYS A 9 -23.32 1.86 6.41
N LEU A 10 -22.79 1.21 7.45
CA LEU A 10 -23.57 0.37 8.37
C LEU A 10 -23.89 1.07 9.69
N CYS A 11 -23.02 1.96 10.14
CA CYS A 11 -23.09 2.56 11.48
C CYS A 11 -23.66 3.98 11.49
N ASN A 12 -23.68 4.67 10.35
CA ASN A 12 -24.39 5.95 10.23
C ASN A 12 -25.87 5.70 9.91
N ASN A 13 -26.74 6.62 10.32
CA ASN A 13 -28.17 6.53 10.04
C ASN A 13 -28.45 6.81 8.55
N GLN A 14 -28.30 5.77 7.71
CA GLN A 14 -28.51 5.85 6.27
C GLN A 14 -29.95 6.20 5.90
N HIS A 15 -30.93 5.86 6.75
CA HIS A 15 -32.34 6.25 6.52
C HIS A 15 -32.51 7.77 6.51
N ARG A 16 -31.84 8.48 7.43
CA ARG A 16 -31.85 9.95 7.45
C ARG A 16 -31.19 10.53 6.20
N VAL A 17 -30.08 9.94 5.75
CA VAL A 17 -29.40 10.36 4.51
C VAL A 17 -30.35 10.25 3.32
N VAL A 18 -31.05 9.12 3.18
CA VAL A 18 -32.00 8.87 2.10
C VAL A 18 -33.20 9.80 2.18
N GLU A 19 -33.71 10.08 3.38
CA GLU A 19 -34.84 10.99 3.57
C GLU A 19 -34.49 12.43 3.17
N MET A 20 -33.34 12.94 3.61
CA MET A 20 -32.83 14.26 3.20
C MET A 20 -32.68 14.34 1.69
N LYS A 21 -32.07 13.32 1.06
CA LYS A 21 -31.94 13.26 -0.40
C LYS A 21 -33.27 13.26 -1.14
N LYS A 22 -34.31 12.60 -0.60
CA LYS A 22 -35.68 12.67 -1.16
C LYS A 22 -36.25 14.09 -1.12
N ARG A 23 -35.84 14.90 -0.13
CA ARG A 23 -36.18 16.32 -0.01
C ARG A 23 -35.25 17.24 -0.79
N LYS A 24 -34.26 16.68 -1.52
CA LYS A 24 -33.17 17.41 -2.20
C LYS A 24 -32.29 18.23 -1.24
N GLU A 25 -32.17 17.75 -0.02
CA GLU A 25 -31.29 18.27 1.01
C GLU A 25 -30.15 17.27 1.25
N ASP A 26 -28.98 17.77 1.64
CA ASP A 26 -27.87 16.96 2.11
C ASP A 26 -27.67 17.19 3.61
N ILE A 27 -27.08 16.22 4.29
CA ILE A 27 -26.66 16.40 5.69
C ILE A 27 -25.49 17.38 5.70
N PRO A 28 -25.46 18.37 6.61
CA PRO A 28 -24.36 19.33 6.69
C PRO A 28 -23.00 18.65 6.89
N PHE A 29 -21.99 19.19 6.22
CA PHE A 29 -20.61 18.69 6.25
C PHE A 29 -20.09 18.50 7.68
N GLU A 30 -20.32 19.48 8.54
CA GLU A 30 -19.86 19.55 9.93
C GLU A 30 -20.42 18.41 10.77
N GLU A 31 -21.64 17.96 10.47
CA GLU A 31 -22.25 16.85 11.18
C GLU A 31 -21.54 15.53 10.83
N PHE A 32 -21.28 15.30 9.54
CA PHE A 32 -20.52 14.13 9.11
C PHE A 32 -19.07 14.18 9.57
N HIS A 33 -18.42 15.34 9.41
CA HIS A 33 -17.05 15.58 9.84
C HIS A 33 -16.89 15.30 11.34
N LYS A 34 -17.82 15.77 12.19
CA LYS A 34 -17.78 15.51 13.63
C LYS A 34 -17.91 14.02 13.97
N VAL A 35 -18.83 13.31 13.32
CA VAL A 35 -18.99 11.86 13.54
C VAL A 35 -17.73 11.14 13.12
N PHE A 36 -17.27 11.39 11.90
CA PHE A 36 -16.07 10.79 11.34
C PHE A 36 -14.83 11.04 12.20
N HIS A 37 -14.51 12.30 12.48
CA HIS A 37 -13.35 12.68 13.27
C HIS A 37 -13.40 12.04 14.66
N GLY A 38 -14.58 12.01 15.29
CA GLY A 38 -14.79 11.34 16.58
C GLY A 38 -14.58 9.81 16.53
N ARG A 39 -14.84 9.15 15.39
CA ARG A 39 -14.61 7.71 15.23
C ARG A 39 -13.13 7.40 15.01
N VAL A 40 -12.44 8.12 14.13
CA VAL A 40 -11.01 7.92 13.88
C VAL A 40 -10.22 8.15 15.17
N THR A 41 -10.46 9.27 15.84
CA THR A 41 -9.75 9.65 17.06
C THR A 41 -10.09 8.78 18.28
N GLY A 42 -11.30 8.20 18.30
CA GLY A 42 -11.76 7.33 19.39
C GLY A 42 -11.40 5.85 19.21
N ILE A 43 -11.51 5.30 18.00
CA ILE A 43 -11.22 3.88 17.70
C ILE A 43 -9.71 3.67 17.59
N ARG A 44 -8.99 4.61 16.95
CA ARG A 44 -7.52 4.57 16.79
C ARG A 44 -6.98 3.34 16.08
N HIS A 45 -7.81 2.74 15.24
CA HIS A 45 -7.41 1.70 14.30
C HIS A 45 -8.21 1.88 13.02
N VAL A 46 -7.53 2.28 11.94
CA VAL A 46 -8.11 2.39 10.60
C VAL A 46 -7.65 1.20 9.75
N LEU A 47 -8.62 0.53 9.13
CA LEU A 47 -8.39 -0.52 8.15
C LEU A 47 -8.73 0.03 6.76
N ALA A 48 -7.71 0.21 5.91
CA ALA A 48 -7.88 0.65 4.53
C ALA A 48 -7.82 -0.56 3.60
N MET A 49 -8.92 -0.86 2.92
CA MET A 49 -9.03 -1.97 1.97
C MET A 49 -8.69 -1.48 0.55
N MET A 50 -7.62 -2.01 -0.02
CA MET A 50 -7.14 -1.71 -1.37
C MET A 50 -7.73 -2.72 -2.36
N SER A 51 -8.95 -2.45 -2.83
CA SER A 51 -9.65 -3.29 -3.80
C SER A 51 -10.35 -2.45 -4.89
N PRO A 52 -10.14 -2.75 -6.18
CA PRO A 52 -9.05 -3.59 -6.69
C PRO A 52 -7.68 -2.95 -6.41
N TRP A 53 -6.64 -3.73 -6.15
CA TRP A 53 -5.30 -3.23 -5.79
C TRP A 53 -4.68 -2.38 -6.91
N THR A 54 -4.99 -2.68 -8.17
CA THR A 54 -4.52 -1.95 -9.35
C THR A 54 -5.16 -0.57 -9.53
N LYS A 55 -6.34 -0.35 -8.95
CA LYS A 55 -7.01 0.96 -8.92
C LYS A 55 -7.93 1.03 -7.70
N PRO A 56 -7.37 1.21 -6.49
CA PRO A 56 -8.17 1.11 -5.28
C PRO A 56 -9.22 2.22 -5.20
N GLU A 57 -10.50 1.87 -5.08
CA GLU A 57 -11.56 2.86 -4.88
C GLU A 57 -11.36 3.66 -3.59
N TYR A 58 -10.69 3.07 -2.60
CA TYR A 58 -10.34 3.74 -1.37
C TYR A 58 -9.52 5.02 -1.63
N LEU A 59 -8.63 4.99 -2.63
CA LEU A 59 -7.74 6.12 -2.97
C LEU A 59 -8.39 7.15 -3.88
N THR A 60 -9.54 6.84 -4.48
CA THR A 60 -10.29 7.79 -5.31
C THR A 60 -11.30 8.59 -4.50
N ARG A 61 -11.60 8.19 -3.26
CA ARG A 61 -12.63 8.83 -2.42
C ARG A 61 -12.02 9.80 -1.43
N VAL A 62 -12.40 11.07 -1.52
CA VAL A 62 -11.81 12.16 -0.72
C VAL A 62 -11.98 11.94 0.80
N TRP A 63 -13.13 11.41 1.23
CA TRP A 63 -13.37 11.06 2.63
C TRP A 63 -12.45 9.95 3.15
N CYS A 64 -12.17 8.94 2.33
CA CYS A 64 -11.34 7.79 2.72
C CYS A 64 -9.86 8.16 2.84
N ILE A 65 -9.34 8.95 1.89
CA ILE A 65 -7.95 9.46 1.98
C ILE A 65 -7.80 10.48 3.12
N PHE A 66 -8.83 11.28 3.40
CA PHE A 66 -8.84 12.20 4.55
C PHE A 66 -8.83 11.43 5.88
N GLU A 67 -9.45 10.25 5.93
CA GLU A 67 -9.44 9.34 7.09
C GLU A 67 -8.06 8.80 7.36
N LEU A 68 -7.44 8.28 6.30
CA LEU A 68 -6.12 7.72 6.34
C LEU A 68 -5.10 8.79 6.75
N PHE A 69 -5.23 10.00 6.23
CA PHE A 69 -4.38 11.13 6.61
C PHE A 69 -4.57 11.50 8.07
N THR A 70 -5.81 11.70 8.51
CA THR A 70 -6.12 12.05 9.91
C THR A 70 -5.54 11.01 10.86
N ALA A 71 -5.70 9.72 10.55
CA ALA A 71 -5.11 8.64 11.32
C ALA A 71 -3.58 8.70 11.33
N SER A 72 -2.94 9.04 10.20
CA SER A 72 -1.47 9.06 10.09
C SER A 72 -0.80 10.20 10.85
N MET A 73 -1.54 11.27 11.13
CA MET A 73 -1.08 12.41 11.92
C MET A 73 -1.17 12.15 13.43
N MET A 74 -1.76 11.03 13.85
CA MET A 74 -1.89 10.65 15.25
C MET A 74 -0.78 9.69 15.67
N GLU A 75 -0.07 9.99 16.76
CA GLU A 75 1.01 9.13 17.28
C GLU A 75 0.51 7.75 17.75
N ASP A 76 -0.74 7.66 18.19
CA ASP A 76 -1.32 6.48 18.82
C ASP A 76 -2.46 5.84 18.02
N CYS A 77 -2.44 6.01 16.69
CA CYS A 77 -3.39 5.38 15.77
C CYS A 77 -2.72 4.29 14.92
N LYS A 78 -3.30 3.08 14.94
CA LYS A 78 -2.86 1.99 14.06
C LYS A 78 -3.50 2.13 12.69
N ILE A 79 -2.69 2.16 11.65
CA ILE A 79 -3.17 2.02 10.26
C ILE A 79 -2.86 0.60 9.80
N THR A 80 -3.84 -0.07 9.22
CA THR A 80 -3.67 -1.36 8.57
C THR A 80 -4.18 -1.22 7.15
N ILE A 81 -3.30 -1.43 6.18
CA ILE A 81 -3.66 -1.44 4.77
C ILE A 81 -3.67 -2.91 4.35
N GLU A 82 -4.75 -3.35 3.71
CA GLU A 82 -4.92 -4.74 3.27
C GLU A 82 -5.52 -4.76 1.87
N MET A 83 -5.29 -5.86 1.15
CA MET A 83 -6.02 -6.19 -0.07
C MET A 83 -6.66 -7.58 0.09
N PRO A 84 -7.71 -7.93 -0.66
CA PRO A 84 -8.28 -9.27 -0.62
C PRO A 84 -7.25 -10.36 -0.99
N GLU A 85 -7.36 -11.56 -0.41
CA GLU A 85 -6.36 -12.64 -0.62
C GLU A 85 -6.15 -12.96 -2.11
N ARG A 86 -7.23 -13.02 -2.90
CA ARG A 86 -7.15 -13.26 -4.35
C ARG A 86 -6.35 -12.18 -5.08
N GLU A 87 -6.46 -10.94 -4.62
CA GLU A 87 -5.73 -9.82 -5.20
C GLU A 87 -4.26 -9.84 -4.77
N ARG A 88 -3.99 -10.33 -3.56
CA ARG A 88 -2.64 -10.59 -3.09
C ARG A 88 -1.97 -11.70 -3.91
N GLU A 89 -2.68 -12.80 -4.17
CA GLU A 89 -2.20 -13.88 -5.03
C GLU A 89 -1.89 -13.36 -6.44
N ASP A 90 -2.83 -12.65 -7.10
CA ASP A 90 -2.62 -12.01 -8.41
C ASP A 90 -1.42 -11.05 -8.42
N PHE A 91 -1.25 -10.26 -7.35
CA PHE A 91 -0.10 -9.37 -7.19
C PHE A 91 1.22 -10.16 -7.15
N LEU A 92 1.27 -11.26 -6.39
CA LEU A 92 2.48 -12.06 -6.20
C LEU A 92 2.83 -12.93 -7.42
N GLU A 93 1.84 -13.55 -8.07
CA GLU A 93 2.04 -14.27 -9.34
C GLU A 93 2.63 -13.34 -10.40
N GLY A 94 2.17 -12.09 -10.43
CA GLY A 94 2.71 -11.08 -11.32
C GLY A 94 4.21 -10.82 -11.15
N LEU A 95 4.72 -10.89 -9.91
CA LEU A 95 6.15 -10.70 -9.63
C LEU A 95 7.01 -11.83 -10.20
N ASP A 96 6.45 -13.03 -10.39
CA ASP A 96 7.15 -14.18 -10.97
C ASP A 96 7.28 -14.07 -12.48
N GLU A 97 6.22 -13.60 -13.16
CA GLU A 97 6.18 -13.59 -14.62
C GLU A 97 6.99 -12.44 -15.25
N ASP A 98 6.83 -11.22 -14.70
CA ASP A 98 7.45 -10.01 -15.25
C ASP A 98 7.55 -8.92 -14.16
N ALA A 99 8.63 -8.98 -13.38
CA ALA A 99 8.91 -8.02 -12.32
C ALA A 99 9.02 -6.57 -12.83
N LEU A 100 9.45 -6.36 -14.08
CA LEU A 100 9.58 -5.01 -14.65
C LEU A 100 8.22 -4.40 -14.96
N LYS A 101 7.34 -5.16 -15.61
CA LYS A 101 5.97 -4.71 -15.89
C LYS A 101 5.16 -4.55 -14.61
N HIS A 102 5.39 -5.40 -13.61
CA HIS A 102 4.74 -5.25 -12.30
C HIS A 102 5.25 -4.05 -11.52
N ALA A 103 6.53 -3.70 -11.63
CA ALA A 103 7.05 -2.44 -11.11
C ALA A 103 6.28 -1.25 -11.68
N ASP A 104 6.04 -1.20 -12.99
CA ASP A 104 5.36 -0.08 -13.64
C ASP A 104 3.89 0.02 -13.17
N LYS A 105 3.18 -1.10 -13.07
CA LYS A 105 1.83 -1.12 -12.47
C LYS A 105 1.87 -0.59 -11.03
N LEU A 106 2.82 -1.05 -10.23
CA LEU A 106 2.95 -0.64 -8.84
C LEU A 106 3.24 0.86 -8.72
N PHE A 107 4.17 1.38 -9.52
CA PHE A 107 4.45 2.81 -9.61
C PHE A 107 3.20 3.59 -10.03
N SER A 108 2.40 3.08 -10.97
CA SER A 108 1.16 3.74 -11.37
C SER A 108 0.16 3.84 -10.21
N VAL A 109 0.03 2.78 -9.41
CA VAL A 109 -0.84 2.78 -8.22
C VAL A 109 -0.32 3.79 -7.19
N LEU A 110 0.97 3.71 -6.86
CA LEU A 110 1.62 4.58 -5.87
C LEU A 110 1.64 6.07 -6.27
N SER A 111 1.64 6.37 -7.57
CA SER A 111 1.62 7.74 -8.08
C SER A 111 0.21 8.28 -8.34
N SER A 112 -0.80 7.42 -8.33
CA SER A 112 -2.18 7.81 -8.67
C SER A 112 -2.92 8.53 -7.54
N THR A 113 -2.45 8.45 -6.29
CA THR A 113 -3.13 9.12 -5.19
C THR A 113 -2.88 10.61 -5.24
N ASP A 114 -3.95 11.34 -5.55
CA ASP A 114 -3.98 12.78 -5.61
C ASP A 114 -5.29 13.29 -5.02
N VAL A 115 -5.21 13.92 -3.85
CA VAL A 115 -6.38 14.47 -3.15
C VAL A 115 -7.16 15.46 -4.01
N GLU A 116 -6.48 16.19 -4.90
CA GLU A 116 -7.13 17.13 -5.80
C GLU A 116 -7.98 16.43 -6.87
N LYS A 117 -7.70 15.16 -7.18
CA LYS A 117 -8.49 14.35 -8.11
C LYS A 117 -9.52 13.46 -7.41
N ALA A 118 -9.49 13.39 -6.09
CA ALA A 118 -10.41 12.56 -5.34
C ALA A 118 -11.85 13.08 -5.41
N GLU A 119 -12.80 12.16 -5.34
CA GLU A 119 -14.22 12.39 -5.58
C GLU A 119 -15.04 12.23 -4.29
N ALA A 120 -16.17 12.94 -4.23
CA ALA A 120 -17.21 12.76 -3.24
C ALA A 120 -18.57 12.70 -3.93
N SER A 121 -19.52 11.95 -3.35
CA SER A 121 -20.90 11.93 -3.85
C SER A 121 -21.62 13.28 -3.68
N VAL A 122 -21.15 14.12 -2.76
CA VAL A 122 -21.65 15.47 -2.51
C VAL A 122 -20.51 16.44 -2.82
N LEU A 123 -20.69 17.32 -3.80
CA LEU A 123 -19.62 18.21 -4.28
C LEU A 123 -19.12 19.18 -3.20
N SER A 124 -20.02 19.70 -2.36
CA SER A 124 -19.65 20.60 -1.26
C SER A 124 -18.76 19.91 -0.23
N ASP A 125 -18.96 18.62 0.06
CA ASP A 125 -18.05 17.86 0.94
C ASP A 125 -16.63 17.84 0.40
N ARG A 126 -16.48 17.61 -0.91
CA ARG A 126 -15.17 17.62 -1.56
C ARG A 126 -14.51 18.99 -1.44
N GLU A 127 -15.24 20.06 -1.71
CA GLU A 127 -14.72 21.43 -1.60
C GLU A 127 -14.30 21.77 -0.17
N ASN A 128 -15.12 21.40 0.82
CA ASN A 128 -14.81 21.60 2.23
C ASN A 128 -13.56 20.84 2.66
N ILE A 129 -13.42 19.56 2.28
CA ILE A 129 -12.23 18.78 2.62
C ILE A 129 -10.99 19.35 1.94
N LEU A 130 -11.08 19.73 0.66
CA LEU A 130 -9.95 20.35 -0.03
C LEU A 130 -9.54 21.67 0.64
N ASN A 131 -10.50 22.48 1.08
CA ASN A 131 -10.19 23.69 1.85
C ASN A 131 -9.47 23.37 3.17
N ILE A 132 -9.91 22.33 3.90
CA ILE A 132 -9.22 21.88 5.12
C ILE A 132 -7.79 21.43 4.80
N VAL A 133 -7.61 20.58 3.80
CA VAL A 133 -6.28 20.09 3.39
C VAL A 133 -5.36 21.26 3.00
N LYS A 134 -5.89 22.23 2.23
CA LYS A 134 -5.13 23.40 1.81
C LYS A 134 -4.66 24.26 2.98
N ASN A 135 -5.52 24.44 3.99
CA ASN A 135 -5.30 25.43 5.04
C ASN A 135 -4.70 24.83 6.33
N GLU A 136 -4.95 23.56 6.62
CA GLU A 136 -4.67 22.95 7.92
C GLU A 136 -3.65 21.81 7.87
N THR A 137 -3.39 21.20 6.71
CA THR A 137 -2.50 20.03 6.59
C THR A 137 -1.16 20.34 5.92
N GLY A 138 -0.79 21.62 5.81
CA GLY A 138 0.41 22.06 5.09
C GLY A 138 0.27 22.04 3.56
N GLY A 139 -0.97 21.87 3.06
CA GLY A 139 -1.30 21.90 1.63
C GLY A 139 -1.36 20.53 0.96
N TYR A 140 -1.83 20.51 -0.30
CA TYR A 140 -2.06 19.29 -1.07
C TYR A 140 -0.80 18.45 -1.27
N GLY A 141 0.35 19.10 -1.49
CA GLY A 141 1.62 18.41 -1.70
C GLY A 141 2.01 17.56 -0.48
N GLN A 142 1.97 18.14 0.72
CA GLN A 142 2.31 17.41 1.95
C GLN A 142 1.31 16.28 2.23
N PHE A 143 0.02 16.53 1.99
CA PHE A 143 -1.02 15.51 2.11
C PHE A 143 -0.75 14.31 1.18
N ASN A 144 -0.52 14.58 -0.10
CA ASN A 144 -0.26 13.54 -1.10
C ASN A 144 1.03 12.77 -0.78
N VAL A 145 2.09 13.45 -0.33
CA VAL A 145 3.34 12.81 0.11
C VAL A 145 3.10 11.87 1.30
N ALA A 146 2.33 12.28 2.30
CA ALA A 146 2.03 11.45 3.47
C ALA A 146 1.29 10.17 3.08
N ILE A 147 0.22 10.29 2.29
CA ILE A 147 -0.58 9.15 1.86
C ILE A 147 0.23 8.21 0.96
N ASN A 148 0.93 8.74 -0.04
CA ASN A 148 1.76 7.93 -0.92
C ASN A 148 2.90 7.23 -0.17
N GLY A 149 3.45 7.86 0.87
CA GLY A 149 4.43 7.26 1.77
C GLY A 149 3.88 6.03 2.52
N LEU A 150 2.65 6.12 3.03
CA LEU A 150 1.98 4.99 3.71
C LEU A 150 1.77 3.81 2.77
N ILE A 151 1.22 4.07 1.59
CA ILE A 151 0.92 3.02 0.60
C ILE A 151 2.23 2.39 0.12
N ARG A 152 3.25 3.21 -0.17
CA ARG A 152 4.58 2.72 -0.55
C ARG A 152 5.16 1.81 0.52
N THR A 153 5.14 2.23 1.78
CA THR A 153 5.67 1.42 2.90
C THR A 153 4.97 0.08 3.00
N TRP A 154 3.63 0.08 2.91
CA TRP A 154 2.83 -1.14 2.94
C TRP A 154 3.17 -2.10 1.79
N VAL A 155 3.23 -1.60 0.56
CA VAL A 155 3.59 -2.40 -0.62
C VAL A 155 4.98 -3.02 -0.48
N LEU A 156 5.98 -2.22 -0.07
CA LEU A 156 7.33 -2.71 0.12
C LEU A 156 7.37 -3.82 1.18
N GLN A 157 6.62 -3.66 2.26
CA GLN A 157 6.52 -4.68 3.30
C GLN A 157 5.85 -5.96 2.78
N LEU A 158 4.77 -5.83 2.00
CA LEU A 158 4.09 -6.97 1.38
C LEU A 158 5.04 -7.81 0.51
N ILE A 159 5.85 -7.15 -0.31
CA ILE A 159 6.85 -7.80 -1.16
C ILE A 159 7.94 -8.49 -0.31
N LYS A 160 8.44 -7.81 0.73
CA LYS A 160 9.44 -8.38 1.66
C LYS A 160 8.91 -9.61 2.37
N ASP A 161 7.66 -9.58 2.83
CA ASP A 161 7.04 -10.69 3.53
C ASP A 161 6.80 -11.87 2.59
N ALA A 162 6.47 -11.62 1.33
CA ALA A 162 6.40 -12.67 0.31
C ALA A 162 7.77 -13.32 0.05
N ALA A 163 8.84 -12.53 -0.08
CA ALA A 163 10.20 -13.04 -0.27
C ALA A 163 10.65 -13.90 0.92
N ARG A 164 10.40 -13.43 2.15
CA ARG A 164 10.67 -14.21 3.37
C ARG A 164 9.88 -15.50 3.43
N SER A 165 8.58 -15.45 3.16
CA SER A 165 7.72 -16.64 3.17
C SER A 165 8.24 -17.70 2.21
N ARG A 166 8.61 -17.32 0.98
CA ARG A 166 9.17 -18.27 0.01
C ARG A 166 10.50 -18.86 0.47
N LEU A 167 11.35 -18.05 1.09
CA LEU A 167 12.61 -18.53 1.65
C LEU A 167 12.40 -19.51 2.81
N ASP A 168 11.41 -19.25 3.67
CA ASP A 168 11.06 -20.12 4.80
C ASP A 168 10.48 -21.46 4.34
N ASP A 169 9.86 -21.51 3.17
CA ASP A 169 9.32 -22.73 2.55
C ASP A 169 10.42 -23.60 1.91
N VAL A 170 11.63 -23.07 1.69
CA VAL A 170 12.77 -23.84 1.15
C VAL A 170 13.26 -24.85 2.20
N VAL A 171 13.24 -26.14 1.84
CA VAL A 171 13.76 -27.22 2.68
C VAL A 171 15.27 -27.02 2.89
N ASP A 172 15.72 -27.05 4.16
CA ASP A 172 17.14 -26.84 4.45
C ASP A 172 18.02 -27.89 3.78
N GLY A 173 18.93 -27.40 2.93
CA GLY A 173 19.86 -28.23 2.17
C GLY A 173 19.48 -28.37 0.70
N GLU A 174 18.24 -28.03 0.34
CA GLU A 174 17.78 -28.06 -1.04
C GLU A 174 17.97 -26.71 -1.73
N TYR A 175 18.12 -26.79 -3.06
CA TYR A 175 18.17 -25.62 -3.92
C TYR A 175 16.83 -25.49 -4.62
N ASP A 176 16.19 -24.34 -4.40
CA ASP A 176 14.94 -23.97 -5.05
C ASP A 176 15.23 -22.87 -6.08
N GLU A 177 15.11 -23.24 -7.36
CA GLU A 177 15.38 -22.34 -8.49
C GLU A 177 14.34 -21.21 -8.56
N ASP A 178 13.07 -21.53 -8.32
CA ASP A 178 11.97 -20.56 -8.36
C ASP A 178 12.11 -19.51 -7.26
N CYS A 179 12.52 -19.93 -6.05
CA CYS A 179 12.81 -19.01 -4.95
C CYS A 179 14.03 -18.12 -5.26
N ALA A 180 15.10 -18.66 -5.87
CA ALA A 180 16.26 -17.86 -6.26
C ALA A 180 15.90 -16.80 -7.33
N ILE A 181 15.14 -17.20 -8.36
CA ILE A 181 14.64 -16.30 -9.40
C ILE A 181 13.72 -15.23 -8.80
N PHE A 182 12.84 -15.61 -7.86
CA PHE A 182 11.96 -14.65 -7.19
C PHE A 182 12.75 -13.57 -6.46
N HIS A 183 13.78 -13.94 -5.70
CA HIS A 183 14.64 -12.98 -5.02
C HIS A 183 15.38 -12.07 -6.01
N GLN A 184 15.82 -12.59 -7.16
CA GLN A 184 16.40 -11.77 -8.23
C GLN A 184 15.38 -10.74 -8.74
N CYS A 185 14.16 -11.17 -9.07
CA CYS A 185 13.06 -10.34 -9.56
C CYS A 185 12.69 -9.23 -8.57
N VAL A 186 12.54 -9.58 -7.29
CA VAL A 186 12.25 -8.63 -6.21
C VAL A 186 13.42 -7.66 -6.00
N GLY A 187 14.67 -8.12 -6.11
CA GLY A 187 15.84 -7.26 -6.05
C GLY A 187 15.84 -6.19 -7.15
N ILE A 188 15.52 -6.59 -8.39
CA ILE A 188 15.39 -5.66 -9.53
C ILE A 188 14.27 -4.64 -9.28
N LEU A 189 13.13 -5.11 -8.77
CA LEU A 189 12.01 -4.24 -8.40
C LEU A 189 12.42 -3.20 -7.35
N PHE A 190 13.06 -3.61 -6.26
CA PHE A 190 13.54 -2.71 -5.22
C PHE A 190 14.57 -1.71 -5.76
N GLN A 191 15.49 -2.15 -6.62
CA GLN A 191 16.45 -1.26 -7.25
C GLN A 191 15.77 -0.19 -8.09
N ARG A 192 14.74 -0.55 -8.88
CA ARG A 192 13.94 0.43 -9.63
C ARG A 192 13.16 1.38 -8.73
N LEU A 193 12.67 0.88 -7.60
CA LEU A 193 12.01 1.69 -6.57
C LEU A 193 12.99 2.61 -5.84
N GLY A 194 14.30 2.41 -5.94
CA GLY A 194 15.32 3.15 -5.19
C GLY A 194 15.56 2.60 -3.78
N GLU A 195 14.99 1.44 -3.45
CA GLU A 195 15.15 0.73 -2.18
C GLU A 195 16.43 -0.11 -2.20
N LEU A 196 17.60 0.55 -2.33
CA LEU A 196 18.88 -0.11 -2.62
C LEU A 196 19.32 -1.11 -1.55
N GLU A 197 19.07 -0.81 -0.28
CA GLU A 197 19.36 -1.74 0.83
C GLU A 197 18.50 -3.01 0.72
N SER A 198 17.22 -2.84 0.40
CA SER A 198 16.31 -3.98 0.24
C SER A 198 16.67 -4.79 -1.00
N ALA A 199 17.07 -4.12 -2.10
CA ALA A 199 17.56 -4.79 -3.30
C ALA A 199 18.82 -5.62 -3.02
N MET A 200 19.76 -5.05 -2.27
CA MET A 200 20.98 -5.74 -1.82
C MET A 200 20.66 -7.00 -1.03
N GLU A 201 19.75 -6.92 -0.05
CA GLU A 201 19.32 -8.08 0.74
C GLU A 201 18.81 -9.22 -0.16
N MET A 202 17.99 -8.90 -1.15
CA MET A 202 17.44 -9.91 -2.07
C MET A 202 18.54 -10.57 -2.92
N TYR A 203 19.45 -9.78 -3.50
CA TYR A 203 20.56 -10.33 -4.30
C TYR A 203 21.54 -11.16 -3.46
N GLN A 204 21.72 -10.82 -2.18
CA GLN A 204 22.52 -11.63 -1.26
C GLN A 204 21.85 -12.96 -0.93
N VAL A 205 20.53 -13.01 -0.83
CA VAL A 205 19.79 -14.28 -0.65
C VAL A 205 19.95 -15.15 -1.90
N GLU A 206 19.71 -14.60 -3.09
CA GLU A 206 19.93 -15.30 -4.37
C GLU A 206 21.35 -15.88 -4.46
N LEU A 207 22.37 -15.05 -4.17
CA LEU A 207 23.77 -15.47 -4.20
C LEU A 207 24.05 -16.62 -3.23
N LYS A 208 23.57 -16.53 -1.99
CA LYS A 208 23.76 -17.59 -0.98
C LYS A 208 23.16 -18.92 -1.44
N MET A 209 21.97 -18.89 -2.03
CA MET A 209 21.31 -20.08 -2.55
C MET A 209 22.14 -20.71 -3.69
N LYS A 210 22.56 -19.91 -4.66
CA LYS A 210 23.35 -20.39 -5.81
C LYS A 210 24.74 -20.89 -5.39
N VAL A 211 25.44 -20.20 -4.48
CA VAL A 211 26.75 -20.65 -3.95
C VAL A 211 26.62 -22.00 -3.24
N LYS A 212 25.57 -22.21 -2.45
CA LYS A 212 25.33 -23.49 -1.75
C LYS A 212 25.17 -24.66 -2.73
N LYS A 213 24.60 -24.41 -3.92
CA LYS A 213 24.32 -25.41 -4.94
C LYS A 213 25.48 -25.67 -5.91
N PHE A 214 26.06 -24.61 -6.45
CA PHE A 214 27.00 -24.67 -7.58
C PHE A 214 28.45 -24.38 -7.18
N GLY A 215 28.67 -23.78 -6.00
CA GLY A 215 29.98 -23.29 -5.57
C GLY A 215 30.22 -21.83 -5.94
N SER A 216 31.29 -21.23 -5.40
CA SER A 216 31.59 -19.80 -5.55
C SER A 216 32.10 -19.39 -6.93
N ASP A 217 32.65 -20.34 -7.69
CA ASP A 217 33.38 -20.07 -8.93
C ASP A 217 32.50 -20.33 -10.18
N ASP A 218 31.23 -20.65 -9.97
CA ASP A 218 30.28 -20.92 -11.04
C ASP A 218 29.84 -19.63 -11.75
N LEU A 219 29.58 -19.73 -13.06
CA LEU A 219 29.08 -18.62 -13.88
C LEU A 219 27.72 -18.10 -13.41
N ASP A 220 26.94 -18.93 -12.72
CA ASP A 220 25.66 -18.54 -12.12
C ASP A 220 25.79 -17.44 -11.05
N MET A 221 26.99 -17.17 -10.54
CA MET A 221 27.26 -16.06 -9.61
C MET A 221 27.33 -14.69 -10.32
N LEU A 222 27.54 -14.65 -11.64
CA LEU A 222 27.78 -13.40 -12.36
C LEU A 222 26.60 -12.42 -12.26
N TYR A 223 25.37 -12.92 -12.36
CA TYR A 223 24.15 -12.12 -12.26
C TYR A 223 23.99 -11.48 -10.88
N PRO A 224 23.93 -12.25 -9.76
CA PRO A 224 23.77 -11.65 -8.44
C PRO A 224 24.95 -10.74 -8.06
N LEU A 225 26.19 -11.11 -8.39
CA LEU A 225 27.37 -10.26 -8.13
C LEU A 225 27.32 -8.95 -8.92
N GLY A 226 26.92 -9.00 -10.20
CA GLY A 226 26.73 -7.83 -11.04
C GLY A 226 25.67 -6.88 -10.47
N ASN A 227 24.54 -7.44 -10.04
CA ASN A 227 23.45 -6.69 -9.42
C ASN A 227 23.86 -6.04 -8.09
N ILE A 228 24.56 -6.78 -7.22
CA ILE A 228 25.17 -6.27 -5.97
C ILE A 228 26.13 -5.10 -6.27
N ALA A 229 26.98 -5.24 -7.29
CA ALA A 229 27.89 -4.18 -7.69
C ALA A 229 27.17 -2.92 -8.21
N LEU A 230 25.97 -3.06 -8.78
CA LEU A 230 25.16 -1.93 -9.23
C LEU A 230 24.51 -1.17 -8.07
N VAL A 231 24.09 -1.85 -7.01
CA VAL A 231 23.45 -1.20 -5.84
C VAL A 231 24.45 -0.60 -4.83
N LEU A 232 25.75 -0.91 -4.95
CA LEU A 232 26.83 -0.32 -4.13
C LEU A 232 27.41 0.99 -4.68
N LYS A 233 27.04 1.39 -5.89
CA LYS A 233 27.51 2.64 -6.54
C LYS A 233 26.65 3.83 -6.14
#